data_AF-A0A957PJU7-F1
#
_entry.id   AF-A0A957PJU7-F1
#
_cell.length_a   1.000
_cell.length_b   1.000
_cell.length_c   1.000
_cell.angle_alpha   90.00
_cell.angle_beta   90.00
_cell.angle_gamma   90.00
#
_symmetry.space_group_name_H-M   'P 1'
#
loop_
_entity.id
_entity.type
_entity.pdbx_description
1 polymer ?
#
loop_
_entity_poly.entity_id
_entity_poly.type
_entity_poly.pdbx_seq_one_letter_code
_entity_poly.pdbx_strand_id
1 'polypeptide(L)'
;AMQTEDLRRVYYGRVVRDGGYIVLHYLFFFPMNDWRSSFHGVNDHESDWEQILIYLTDEEHDVPQPRWVAFASHDFSGDDLRRRWDDPEVQKVDETHPVIHAGAGSHASYFAAGEYLMQVEPQFLKPLHGLGAALERFWTVTLRQGTPLNLDAGITSLLSIPFVDYARSDGKVIGPGQAEGWTPILISDEDGWVDGYRGLWGLDTWDPLGGERAPSGPKYNRDGSVRLSWRSPLAWAGLDKVHPPHQAPTAMTQLLANLQAEQTALTDTIERQRETVRTLDLEIETLRSTQFLSTLLTARSRDLEEAVAKLHAQEERLTHVTETVEASAAQLARLQAGDFGPARAHIRHAHGPQPPIPAASGFARWWSAVSGGLILLLIVALLYFRPTSWLFWLLIVAVLFGALDAFSRRRLGYFLIRLAVLLAIYTAAILIYQFWPQLIVLGLILLVMTMIRDNVREVSGR
;
A
#
# COMPACT_ATOMS: atom_id res chain seq x y z
N ALA A 1 -16.32 -31.40 21.56
CA ALA A 1 -16.09 -31.48 23.01
C ALA A 1 -16.46 -30.16 23.70
N MET A 2 -15.80 -29.03 23.43
CA MET A 2 -16.16 -27.76 24.08
C MET A 2 -17.57 -27.26 23.75
N GLN A 3 -17.96 -27.25 22.46
CA GLN A 3 -19.32 -26.81 22.07
C GLN A 3 -20.43 -27.79 22.48
N THR A 4 -20.11 -29.02 22.87
CA THR A 4 -21.10 -29.97 23.41
C THR A 4 -21.38 -29.73 24.90
N GLU A 5 -20.53 -28.99 25.60
CA GLU A 5 -20.68 -28.63 27.01
C GLU A 5 -21.20 -27.19 27.20
N ASP A 6 -20.79 -26.26 26.32
CA ASP A 6 -21.31 -24.88 26.28
C ASP A 6 -21.75 -24.53 24.85
N LEU A 7 -23.06 -24.34 24.69
CA LEU A 7 -23.69 -24.03 23.39
C LEU A 7 -23.63 -22.54 23.05
N ARG A 8 -23.14 -21.68 23.96
CA ARG A 8 -23.12 -20.23 23.74
C ARG A 8 -22.16 -19.87 22.60
N ARG A 9 -22.58 -18.91 21.78
CA ARG A 9 -21.69 -18.22 20.83
C ARG A 9 -21.18 -16.96 21.49
N VAL A 10 -19.94 -16.98 21.95
CA VAL A 10 -19.35 -15.90 22.72
C VAL A 10 -18.57 -14.97 21.81
N TYR A 11 -18.75 -13.66 21.98
CA TYR A 11 -17.74 -12.68 21.59
C TYR A 11 -17.27 -11.92 22.82
N TYR A 12 -16.05 -11.42 22.75
CA TYR A 12 -15.49 -10.55 23.77
C TYR A 12 -15.53 -9.11 23.28
N GLY A 13 -15.79 -8.16 24.17
CA GLY A 13 -15.91 -6.75 23.83
C GLY A 13 -15.17 -5.87 24.81
N ARG A 14 -14.46 -4.86 24.31
CA ARG A 14 -13.94 -3.77 25.13
C ARG A 14 -14.23 -2.42 24.47
N VAL A 15 -14.29 -1.39 25.30
CA VAL A 15 -14.50 0.00 24.85
C VAL A 15 -13.27 0.82 25.16
N VAL A 16 -12.76 1.54 24.16
CA VAL A 16 -11.62 2.45 24.28
C VAL A 16 -12.04 3.83 23.83
N ARG A 17 -11.63 4.88 24.53
CA ARG A 17 -11.80 6.27 24.09
C ARG A 17 -10.43 6.84 23.76
N ASP A 18 -10.22 7.20 22.50
CA ASP A 18 -8.93 7.68 22.00
C ASP A 18 -9.12 8.59 20.78
N GLY A 19 -8.29 9.63 20.63
CA GLY A 19 -8.29 10.54 19.47
C GLY A 19 -9.65 11.16 19.11
N GLY A 20 -10.56 11.33 20.08
CA GLY A 20 -11.92 11.83 19.84
C GLY A 20 -12.92 10.79 19.30
N TYR A 21 -12.53 9.51 19.28
CA TYR A 21 -13.38 8.37 18.94
C TYR A 21 -13.70 7.52 20.17
N ILE A 22 -14.85 6.85 20.12
CA ILE A 22 -15.16 5.68 20.94
C ILE A 22 -14.95 4.45 20.06
N VAL A 23 -14.04 3.58 20.45
CA VAL A 23 -13.72 2.35 19.73
C VAL A 23 -14.36 1.18 20.45
N LEU A 24 -15.32 0.52 19.79
CA LEU A 24 -15.84 -0.78 20.21
C LEU A 24 -14.98 -1.84 19.56
N HIS A 25 -14.19 -2.54 20.36
CA HIS A 25 -13.29 -3.59 19.91
C HIS A 25 -13.89 -4.95 20.29
N TYR A 26 -14.39 -5.65 19.28
CA TYR A 26 -14.96 -7.00 19.39
C TYR A 26 -13.93 -8.04 19.01
N LEU A 27 -13.88 -9.14 19.75
CA LEU A 27 -12.97 -10.26 19.50
C LEU A 27 -13.73 -11.59 19.49
N PHE A 28 -13.30 -12.47 18.59
CA PHE A 28 -13.89 -13.78 18.35
C PHE A 28 -12.82 -14.85 18.51
N PHE A 29 -13.10 -15.83 19.35
CA PHE A 29 -12.20 -16.95 19.58
C PHE A 29 -12.65 -18.18 18.80
N PHE A 30 -11.77 -18.71 17.97
CA PHE A 30 -11.97 -19.97 17.29
C PHE A 30 -11.05 -21.01 17.94
N PRO A 31 -11.53 -22.21 18.33
CA PRO A 31 -10.66 -23.21 18.95
C PRO A 31 -9.62 -23.83 18.00
N MET A 32 -9.84 -23.76 16.69
CA MET A 32 -8.97 -24.36 15.67
C MET A 32 -9.09 -23.58 14.38
N ASN A 33 -7.96 -23.25 13.77
CA ASN A 33 -7.82 -22.85 12.38
C ASN A 33 -7.38 -24.07 11.57
N ASP A 34 -8.26 -24.56 10.70
CA ASP A 34 -8.05 -25.73 9.85
C ASP A 34 -7.98 -25.35 8.37
N TRP A 35 -7.46 -24.15 8.07
CA TRP A 35 -7.46 -23.57 6.73
C TRP A 35 -6.81 -24.49 5.70
N ARG A 36 -5.69 -25.13 6.01
CA ARG A 36 -5.04 -26.08 5.10
C ARG A 36 -5.80 -27.40 5.00
N SER A 37 -6.12 -28.01 6.14
CA SER A 37 -6.67 -29.37 6.18
C SER A 37 -8.09 -29.46 5.63
N SER A 38 -8.93 -28.45 5.87
CA SER A 38 -10.34 -28.43 5.45
C SER A 38 -10.60 -27.58 4.21
N PHE A 39 -9.77 -26.57 3.96
CA PHE A 39 -10.02 -25.57 2.91
C PHE A 39 -8.82 -25.34 1.97
N HIS A 40 -7.79 -26.19 2.00
CA HIS A 40 -6.64 -26.12 1.08
C HIS A 40 -5.86 -24.79 1.13
N GLY A 41 -5.94 -24.09 2.26
CA GLY A 41 -5.15 -22.91 2.58
C GLY A 41 -3.73 -23.23 3.02
N VAL A 42 -3.13 -22.31 3.79
CA VAL A 42 -1.68 -22.30 4.08
C VAL A 42 -1.29 -23.17 5.26
N ASN A 43 -2.07 -23.11 6.33
CA ASN A 43 -1.68 -23.60 7.63
C ASN A 43 -2.88 -24.22 8.38
N ASP A 44 -2.53 -24.97 9.42
CA ASP A 44 -3.45 -25.34 10.49
C ASP A 44 -2.81 -24.89 11.80
N HIS A 45 -3.58 -24.37 12.75
CA HIS A 45 -3.10 -24.13 14.10
C HIS A 45 -4.23 -24.18 15.13
N GLU A 46 -3.86 -24.60 16.33
CA GLU A 46 -4.74 -24.51 17.49
C GLU A 46 -5.01 -23.05 17.82
N SER A 47 -6.29 -22.77 18.09
CA SER A 47 -6.85 -21.46 18.37
C SER A 47 -6.69 -20.39 17.28
N ASP A 48 -7.62 -19.45 17.28
CA ASP A 48 -7.56 -18.21 16.52
C ASP A 48 -8.24 -17.06 17.25
N TRP A 49 -7.74 -15.85 17.04
CA TRP A 49 -8.31 -14.63 17.59
C TRP A 49 -8.54 -13.61 16.49
N GLU A 50 -9.80 -13.47 16.09
CA GLU A 50 -10.23 -12.46 15.12
C GLU A 50 -10.79 -11.23 15.81
N GLN A 51 -10.72 -10.09 15.14
CA GLN A 51 -11.11 -8.81 15.74
C GLN A 51 -11.81 -7.87 14.76
N ILE A 52 -12.81 -7.17 15.28
CA ILE A 52 -13.63 -6.21 14.56
C ILE A 52 -13.72 -4.95 15.38
N LEU A 53 -13.42 -3.80 14.76
CA LEU A 53 -13.43 -2.51 15.43
C LEU A 53 -14.49 -1.61 14.79
N ILE A 54 -15.38 -1.07 15.61
CA ILE A 54 -16.34 -0.03 15.20
C ILE A 54 -15.92 1.28 15.87
N TYR A 55 -15.79 2.34 15.09
CA TYR A 55 -15.36 3.65 15.55
C TYR A 55 -16.56 4.59 15.53
N LEU A 56 -16.95 5.04 16.71
CA LEU A 56 -18.04 5.96 16.93
C LEU A 56 -17.50 7.32 17.34
N THR A 57 -18.32 8.34 17.19
CA THR A 57 -18.03 9.68 17.67
C THR A 57 -19.22 10.20 18.46
N ASP A 58 -18.93 10.91 19.55
CA ASP A 58 -19.90 11.66 20.36
C ASP A 58 -20.30 12.97 19.62
N GLU A 59 -20.75 12.86 18.36
CA GLU A 59 -21.44 13.99 17.70
C GLU A 59 -22.55 14.48 18.65
N GLU A 60 -22.93 15.77 18.63
CA GLU A 60 -23.82 16.46 19.59
C GLU A 60 -25.23 15.83 19.84
N HIS A 61 -25.44 14.61 19.37
CA HIS A 61 -26.53 13.69 19.67
C HIS A 61 -26.34 13.00 21.03
N ASP A 62 -27.45 12.64 21.68
CA ASP A 62 -27.45 11.87 22.94
C ASP A 62 -26.88 10.45 22.79
N VAL A 63 -26.71 9.95 21.56
CA VAL A 63 -26.24 8.60 21.25
C VAL A 63 -25.04 8.66 20.30
N PRO A 64 -23.89 8.02 20.65
CA PRO A 64 -22.72 7.97 19.79
C PRO A 64 -23.04 7.37 18.41
N GLN A 65 -22.52 7.99 17.36
CA GLN A 65 -22.79 7.58 15.98
C GLN A 65 -21.60 6.82 15.38
N PRO A 66 -21.80 5.65 14.75
CA PRO A 66 -20.74 4.93 14.06
C PRO A 66 -20.30 5.67 12.80
N ARG A 67 -18.99 5.82 12.63
CA ARG A 67 -18.36 6.52 11.50
C ARG A 67 -17.53 5.59 10.63
N TRP A 68 -16.88 4.62 11.25
CA TRP A 68 -16.02 3.66 10.56
C TRP A 68 -16.16 2.27 11.15
N VAL A 69 -15.84 1.27 10.35
CA VAL A 69 -15.70 -0.12 10.77
C VAL A 69 -14.44 -0.70 10.11
N ALA A 70 -13.69 -1.50 10.85
CA ALA A 70 -12.50 -2.20 10.35
C ALA A 70 -12.56 -3.67 10.74
N PHE A 71 -12.34 -4.54 9.75
CA PHE A 71 -12.37 -5.99 9.91
C PHE A 71 -10.94 -6.53 9.84
N ALA A 72 -10.53 -7.35 10.80
CA ALA A 72 -9.24 -8.01 10.69
C ALA A 72 -9.23 -9.01 9.54
N SER A 73 -8.18 -8.95 8.72
CA SER A 73 -7.93 -9.93 7.67
C SER A 73 -6.43 -10.17 7.67
N HIS A 74 -6.03 -11.29 8.29
CA HIS A 74 -4.62 -11.64 8.52
C HIS A 74 -3.87 -10.50 9.24
N ASP A 75 -2.61 -10.27 8.84
CA ASP A 75 -1.75 -9.22 9.40
C ASP A 75 -1.92 -7.84 8.73
N PHE A 76 -3.01 -7.62 7.98
CA PHE A 76 -3.25 -6.32 7.36
C PHE A 76 -3.56 -5.22 8.39
N SER A 77 -3.15 -3.99 8.03
CA SER A 77 -3.39 -2.78 8.81
C SER A 77 -3.41 -1.55 7.89
N GLY A 78 -3.91 -0.44 8.42
CA GLY A 78 -3.95 0.84 7.72
C GLY A 78 -5.25 1.11 6.98
N ASP A 79 -5.17 1.96 5.95
CA ASP A 79 -6.34 2.53 5.29
C ASP A 79 -7.25 1.50 4.63
N ASP A 80 -6.67 0.53 3.95
CA ASP A 80 -7.40 -0.43 3.13
C ASP A 80 -8.30 -1.36 3.97
N LEU A 81 -8.04 -1.47 5.27
CA LEU A 81 -8.77 -2.33 6.22
C LEU A 81 -10.13 -1.76 6.64
N ARG A 82 -10.29 -0.43 6.65
CA ARG A 82 -11.51 0.23 7.14
C ARG A 82 -12.47 0.58 6.02
N ARG A 83 -13.76 0.61 6.35
CA ARG A 83 -14.84 1.20 5.54
C ARG A 83 -15.54 2.27 6.34
N ARG A 84 -16.00 3.32 5.65
CA ARG A 84 -16.88 4.32 6.25
C ARG A 84 -18.23 3.67 6.51
N TRP A 85 -18.92 4.05 7.58
CA TRP A 85 -20.14 3.36 8.00
C TRP A 85 -21.28 3.43 6.96
N ASP A 86 -21.32 4.50 6.19
CA ASP A 86 -22.24 4.75 5.07
C ASP A 86 -21.80 4.13 3.74
N ASP A 87 -20.67 3.41 3.70
CA ASP A 87 -20.25 2.68 2.51
C ASP A 87 -21.26 1.57 2.20
N PRO A 88 -21.79 1.48 0.96
CA PRO A 88 -22.70 0.41 0.56
C PRO A 88 -22.14 -1.02 0.71
N GLU A 89 -20.82 -1.20 0.80
CA GLU A 89 -20.21 -2.51 1.09
C GLU A 89 -20.49 -2.97 2.52
N VAL A 90 -20.72 -2.04 3.45
CA VAL A 90 -20.97 -2.35 4.85
C VAL A 90 -22.43 -2.75 5.00
N GLN A 91 -22.70 -4.02 4.75
CA GLN A 91 -24.01 -4.63 5.01
C GLN A 91 -24.28 -4.63 6.51
N LYS A 92 -25.53 -4.32 6.88
CA LYS A 92 -25.94 -4.17 8.27
C LYS A 92 -27.29 -4.85 8.51
N VAL A 93 -27.44 -5.48 9.67
CA VAL A 93 -28.74 -5.91 10.21
C VAL A 93 -29.26 -4.80 11.11
N ASP A 94 -30.53 -4.42 10.90
CA ASP A 94 -31.20 -3.34 11.64
C ASP A 94 -30.40 -2.03 11.67
N GLU A 95 -29.68 -1.71 10.59
CA GLU A 95 -28.82 -0.52 10.42
C GLU A 95 -27.69 -0.35 11.46
N THR A 96 -27.53 -1.29 12.38
CA THR A 96 -26.71 -1.13 13.60
C THR A 96 -25.65 -2.22 13.73
N HIS A 97 -25.89 -3.42 13.20
CA HIS A 97 -24.99 -4.57 13.35
C HIS A 97 -24.32 -4.90 12.02
N PRO A 98 -23.01 -4.68 11.85
CA PRO A 98 -22.35 -4.97 10.59
C PRO A 98 -22.30 -6.49 10.35
N VAL A 99 -22.52 -6.90 9.11
CA VAL A 99 -22.40 -8.30 8.67
C VAL A 99 -20.94 -8.58 8.37
N ILE A 100 -20.42 -9.67 8.93
CA ILE A 100 -19.05 -10.12 8.76
C ILE A 100 -19.08 -11.45 8.01
N HIS A 101 -18.40 -11.51 6.87
CA HIS A 101 -18.20 -12.74 6.13
C HIS A 101 -16.87 -13.37 6.57
N ALA A 102 -16.91 -14.37 7.43
CA ALA A 102 -15.72 -15.05 7.92
C ALA A 102 -15.17 -16.03 6.86
N GLY A 103 -13.86 -16.01 6.68
CA GLY A 103 -13.12 -16.98 5.86
C GLY A 103 -13.20 -18.37 6.46
N ALA A 104 -13.58 -19.35 5.64
CA ALA A 104 -13.68 -20.73 6.10
C ALA A 104 -12.29 -21.30 6.39
N GLY A 105 -12.10 -21.75 7.64
CA GLY A 105 -10.83 -22.25 8.16
C GLY A 105 -9.84 -21.16 8.56
N SER A 106 -9.67 -20.10 7.76
CA SER A 106 -8.74 -19.00 8.05
C SER A 106 -9.27 -17.93 9.00
N HIS A 107 -10.59 -17.84 9.15
CA HIS A 107 -11.34 -16.89 9.98
C HIS A 107 -11.22 -15.40 9.64
N ALA A 108 -10.35 -15.02 8.71
CA ALA A 108 -10.22 -13.66 8.22
C ALA A 108 -11.59 -13.05 7.87
N SER A 109 -11.79 -11.79 8.22
CA SER A 109 -13.10 -11.13 8.14
C SER A 109 -13.23 -10.23 6.92
N TYR A 110 -14.33 -10.38 6.18
CA TYR A 110 -14.57 -9.67 4.92
C TYR A 110 -15.92 -8.94 4.89
N PHE A 111 -15.97 -7.84 4.11
CA PHE A 111 -17.18 -7.03 3.91
C PHE A 111 -18.14 -7.61 2.87
N ALA A 112 -17.68 -8.49 1.99
CA ALA A 112 -18.51 -9.11 0.96
C ALA A 112 -18.27 -10.62 0.87
N ALA A 113 -19.31 -11.34 0.47
CA ALA A 113 -19.19 -12.77 0.21
C ALA A 113 -18.36 -13.04 -1.05
N GLY A 114 -17.51 -14.07 -1.02
CA GLY A 114 -16.78 -14.56 -2.19
C GLY A 114 -15.49 -15.27 -1.88
N GLU A 115 -14.65 -15.44 -2.90
CA GLU A 115 -13.33 -16.07 -2.80
C GLU A 115 -12.24 -15.02 -2.95
N TYR A 116 -11.34 -14.91 -1.99
CA TYR A 116 -10.32 -13.86 -1.96
C TYR A 116 -8.96 -14.45 -2.27
N LEU A 117 -8.26 -13.87 -3.24
CA LEU A 117 -6.88 -14.27 -3.54
C LEU A 117 -5.95 -13.52 -2.59
N MET A 118 -5.34 -14.26 -1.68
CA MET A 118 -4.37 -13.77 -0.72
C MET A 118 -2.96 -14.08 -1.19
N GLN A 119 -2.06 -13.14 -0.96
CA GLN A 119 -0.64 -13.34 -1.18
C GLN A 119 0.03 -13.35 0.18
N VAL A 120 0.53 -14.52 0.59
CA VAL A 120 1.34 -14.62 1.80
C VAL A 120 2.79 -14.43 1.40
N GLU A 121 3.40 -13.40 1.97
CA GLU A 121 4.82 -13.15 1.78
C GLU A 121 5.64 -13.83 2.88
N PRO A 122 6.57 -14.74 2.54
CA PRO A 122 7.45 -15.34 3.53
C PRO A 122 8.35 -14.28 4.18
N GLN A 123 8.37 -14.23 5.52
CA GLN A 123 9.11 -13.19 6.26
C GLN A 123 10.62 -13.13 5.94
N PHE A 124 11.22 -14.24 5.52
CA PHE A 124 12.64 -14.31 5.14
C PHE A 124 12.96 -13.61 3.81
N LEU A 125 11.96 -13.24 3.01
CA LEU A 125 12.12 -12.52 1.73
C LEU A 125 12.03 -10.99 1.89
N LYS A 126 11.58 -10.50 3.05
CA LYS A 126 11.55 -9.06 3.39
C LYS A 126 12.87 -8.32 3.14
N PRO A 127 14.08 -8.88 3.38
CA PRO A 127 15.35 -8.18 3.11
C PRO A 127 15.64 -7.94 1.62
N LEU A 128 14.96 -8.64 0.70
CA LEU A 128 15.09 -8.43 -0.75
C LEU A 128 14.25 -7.24 -1.24
N HIS A 129 13.34 -6.75 -0.40
CA HIS A 129 12.61 -5.51 -0.66
C HIS A 129 13.54 -4.31 -0.54
N GLY A 130 13.36 -3.37 -1.47
CA GLY A 130 14.22 -2.19 -1.57
C GLY A 130 15.19 -2.24 -2.75
N LEU A 131 15.54 -3.41 -3.29
CA LEU A 131 16.26 -3.50 -4.56
C LEU A 131 15.40 -2.99 -5.73
N GLY A 132 14.11 -3.39 -5.76
CA GLY A 132 13.13 -2.89 -6.72
C GLY A 132 12.92 -1.39 -6.58
N ALA A 133 12.64 -0.91 -5.37
CA ALA A 133 12.49 0.53 -5.08
C ALA A 133 13.76 1.36 -5.36
N ALA A 134 14.96 0.82 -5.15
CA ALA A 134 16.22 1.50 -5.47
C ALA A 134 16.45 1.59 -6.99
N LEU A 135 16.17 0.53 -7.74
CA LEU A 135 16.19 0.52 -9.20
C LEU A 135 15.13 1.46 -9.78
N GLU A 136 13.95 1.50 -9.18
CA GLU A 136 12.86 2.37 -9.60
C GLU A 136 13.17 3.85 -9.30
N ARG A 137 13.78 4.16 -8.15
CA ARG A 137 14.32 5.50 -7.87
C ARG A 137 15.44 5.87 -8.84
N PHE A 138 16.34 4.95 -9.16
CA PHE A 138 17.37 5.20 -10.16
C PHE A 138 16.73 5.51 -11.53
N TRP A 139 15.73 4.75 -11.95
CA TRP A 139 15.01 4.95 -13.21
C TRP A 139 14.19 6.25 -13.27
N THR A 140 13.45 6.57 -12.22
CA THR A 140 12.56 7.74 -12.18
C THR A 140 13.31 9.03 -11.84
N VAL A 141 14.24 8.99 -10.88
CA VAL A 141 14.95 10.18 -10.37
C VAL A 141 16.22 10.46 -11.16
N THR A 142 17.03 9.43 -11.47
CA THR A 142 18.32 9.62 -12.16
C THR A 142 18.15 9.70 -13.68
N LEU A 143 17.25 8.89 -14.25
CA LEU A 143 17.00 8.87 -15.71
C LEU A 143 15.78 9.70 -16.15
N ARG A 144 15.03 10.33 -15.22
CA ARG A 144 13.85 11.18 -15.47
C ARG A 144 12.83 10.57 -16.44
N GLN A 145 12.68 9.24 -16.43
CA GLN A 145 11.67 8.57 -17.24
C GLN A 145 10.33 8.55 -16.51
N GLY A 146 9.30 9.16 -17.12
CA GLY A 146 8.02 9.49 -16.49
C GLY A 146 7.05 8.34 -16.22
N THR A 147 7.47 7.08 -16.40
CA THR A 147 6.61 5.92 -16.15
C THR A 147 7.24 4.99 -15.11
N PRO A 148 6.64 4.84 -13.92
CA PRO A 148 7.10 3.88 -12.91
C PRO A 148 6.97 2.45 -13.46
N LEU A 149 8.01 1.65 -13.26
CA LEU A 149 8.08 0.29 -13.79
C LEU A 149 7.36 -0.73 -12.88
N ASN A 150 6.91 -0.33 -11.68
CA ASN A 150 6.24 -1.19 -10.69
C ASN A 150 7.02 -2.48 -10.41
N LEU A 151 8.35 -2.39 -10.41
CA LEU A 151 9.24 -3.55 -10.25
C LEU A 151 9.09 -4.17 -8.87
N ASP A 152 8.89 -3.36 -7.84
CA ASP A 152 8.76 -3.81 -6.45
C ASP A 152 7.49 -4.65 -6.26
N ALA A 153 6.35 -4.16 -6.78
CA ALA A 153 5.09 -4.92 -6.80
C ALA A 153 5.20 -6.21 -7.64
N GLY A 154 5.92 -6.15 -8.76
CA GLY A 154 6.17 -7.33 -9.61
C GLY A 154 7.03 -8.39 -8.93
N ILE A 155 8.09 -8.00 -8.22
CA ILE A 155 8.99 -8.91 -7.48
C ILE A 155 8.25 -9.50 -6.28
N THR A 156 7.52 -8.68 -5.52
CA THR A 156 6.72 -9.12 -4.37
C THR A 156 5.69 -10.16 -4.79
N SER A 157 4.94 -9.91 -5.87
CA SER A 157 3.97 -10.87 -6.41
C SER A 157 4.61 -12.16 -6.93
N LEU A 158 5.87 -12.12 -7.38
CA LEU A 158 6.59 -13.31 -7.86
C LEU A 158 7.09 -14.18 -6.69
N LEU A 159 7.37 -13.56 -5.55
CA LEU A 159 7.88 -14.18 -4.34
C LEU A 159 6.78 -14.61 -3.36
N SER A 160 5.57 -14.07 -3.51
CA SER A 160 4.39 -14.47 -2.75
C SER A 160 3.80 -15.79 -3.24
N ILE A 161 3.36 -16.64 -2.31
CA ILE A 161 2.60 -17.84 -2.65
C ILE A 161 1.10 -17.47 -2.60
N PRO A 162 0.35 -17.64 -3.70
CA PRO A 162 -1.07 -17.31 -3.72
C PRO A 162 -1.90 -18.39 -3.02
N PHE A 163 -2.84 -17.96 -2.18
CA PHE A 163 -3.82 -18.82 -1.52
C PHE A 163 -5.21 -18.21 -1.63
N VAL A 164 -6.23 -19.03 -1.37
CA VAL A 164 -7.62 -18.60 -1.47
C VAL A 164 -8.26 -18.63 -0.10
N ASP A 165 -8.87 -17.51 0.27
CA ASP A 165 -9.80 -17.44 1.39
C ASP A 165 -11.23 -17.56 0.92
N TYR A 166 -12.00 -18.40 1.61
CA TYR A 166 -13.36 -18.75 1.23
C TYR A 166 -14.36 -18.09 2.17
N ALA A 167 -14.77 -16.87 1.86
CA ALA A 167 -15.81 -16.14 2.60
C ALA A 167 -17.15 -16.23 1.85
N ARG A 168 -17.56 -17.43 1.44
CA ARG A 168 -18.69 -17.63 0.50
C ARG A 168 -20.08 -17.38 1.09
N SER A 169 -20.19 -17.31 2.42
CA SER A 169 -21.48 -17.16 3.13
C SER A 169 -22.46 -18.31 2.93
N ASP A 170 -21.96 -19.50 2.65
CA ASP A 170 -22.70 -20.76 2.54
C ASP A 170 -22.68 -21.57 3.87
N GLY A 171 -22.15 -20.98 4.94
CA GLY A 171 -22.03 -21.58 6.27
C GLY A 171 -23.12 -21.17 7.27
N LYS A 172 -22.82 -21.33 8.56
CA LYS A 172 -23.71 -20.90 9.65
C LYS A 172 -23.75 -19.38 9.78
N VAL A 173 -24.89 -18.85 10.19
CA VAL A 173 -25.08 -17.43 10.49
C VAL A 173 -25.41 -17.28 11.98
N ILE A 174 -24.70 -16.37 12.66
CA ILE A 174 -24.86 -16.09 14.09
C ILE A 174 -25.15 -14.60 14.25
N GLY A 175 -26.22 -14.24 14.95
CA GLY A 175 -26.55 -12.84 15.19
C GLY A 175 -28.04 -12.57 15.44
N PRO A 176 -28.41 -11.29 15.53
CA PRO A 176 -29.80 -10.87 15.70
C PRO A 176 -30.71 -11.48 14.63
N GLY A 177 -31.86 -12.02 15.05
CA GLY A 177 -32.85 -12.64 14.15
C GLY A 177 -32.45 -14.01 13.57
N GLN A 178 -31.31 -14.58 13.97
CA GLN A 178 -30.87 -15.90 13.53
C GLN A 178 -31.17 -16.99 14.58
N ALA A 179 -31.03 -18.25 14.18
CA ALA A 179 -31.23 -19.40 15.07
C ALA A 179 -30.21 -19.44 16.22
N GLU A 180 -28.98 -18.98 15.97
CA GLU A 180 -27.92 -18.87 16.97
C GLU A 180 -27.62 -17.39 17.23
N GLY A 181 -27.70 -16.98 18.50
CA GLY A 181 -27.42 -15.60 18.94
C GLY A 181 -26.10 -15.47 19.68
N TRP A 182 -25.58 -14.25 19.77
CA TRP A 182 -24.35 -13.94 20.49
C TRP A 182 -24.58 -13.76 22.00
N THR A 183 -23.60 -14.18 22.80
CA THR A 183 -23.47 -13.89 24.23
C THR A 183 -22.25 -12.99 24.43
N PRO A 184 -22.44 -11.72 24.83
CA PRO A 184 -21.33 -10.81 25.07
C PRO A 184 -20.57 -11.15 26.36
N ILE A 185 -19.24 -11.02 26.34
CA ILE A 185 -18.39 -10.96 27.53
C ILE A 185 -17.56 -9.68 27.45
N LEU A 186 -17.74 -8.78 28.41
CA LEU A 186 -16.91 -7.58 28.49
C LEU A 186 -15.53 -7.95 29.06
N ILE A 187 -14.48 -7.41 28.44
CA ILE A 187 -13.10 -7.60 28.87
C ILE A 187 -12.36 -6.27 28.97
N SER A 188 -11.29 -6.27 29.73
CA SER A 188 -10.41 -5.13 29.97
C SER A 188 -8.98 -5.59 30.26
N ASP A 189 -8.08 -4.64 30.49
CA ASP A 189 -6.73 -4.97 30.99
C ASP A 189 -6.74 -5.50 32.44
N GLU A 190 -7.86 -5.39 33.17
CA GLU A 190 -8.00 -5.91 34.53
C GLU A 190 -8.23 -7.43 34.56
N ASP A 191 -8.66 -8.00 33.42
CA ASP A 191 -8.86 -9.43 33.29
C ASP A 191 -7.50 -10.14 33.23
N GLY A 192 -7.17 -10.91 34.28
CA GLY A 192 -5.85 -11.51 34.44
C GLY A 192 -5.41 -12.42 33.28
N TRP A 193 -6.35 -13.03 32.55
CA TRP A 193 -6.03 -13.84 31.36
C TRP A 193 -5.75 -13.01 30.11
N VAL A 194 -6.22 -11.76 30.05
CA VAL A 194 -5.97 -10.81 28.96
C VAL A 194 -4.58 -10.18 29.13
N ASP A 195 -4.29 -9.64 30.32
CA ASP A 195 -3.02 -8.94 30.57
C ASP A 195 -1.88 -9.86 31.02
N GLY A 196 -2.19 -10.84 31.87
CA GLY A 196 -1.21 -11.69 32.54
C GLY A 196 -0.64 -12.83 31.70
N TYR A 197 -1.26 -13.19 30.57
CA TYR A 197 -0.82 -14.30 29.72
C TYR A 197 -0.30 -13.83 28.35
N ARG A 198 1.02 -13.91 28.17
CA ARG A 198 1.74 -13.55 26.92
C ARG A 198 2.08 -14.76 26.04
N GLY A 199 1.83 -15.97 26.52
CA GLY A 199 2.13 -17.20 25.82
C GLY A 199 1.22 -17.45 24.62
N LEU A 200 1.41 -18.61 23.98
CA LEU A 200 0.55 -19.05 22.89
C LEU A 200 -0.73 -19.70 23.44
N TRP A 201 -1.83 -19.52 22.72
CA TRP A 201 -3.11 -20.17 23.00
C TRP A 201 -3.19 -21.46 22.20
N GLY A 202 -2.40 -22.47 22.58
CA GLY A 202 -2.32 -23.74 21.86
C GLY A 202 -0.88 -24.17 21.64
N LEU A 203 -0.70 -25.14 20.75
CA LEU A 203 0.58 -25.77 20.46
C LEU A 203 1.60 -24.80 19.81
N ASP A 204 2.80 -24.75 20.39
CA ASP A 204 3.98 -24.26 19.68
C ASP A 204 4.55 -25.44 18.86
N THR A 205 4.38 -25.38 17.55
CA THR A 205 4.89 -26.40 16.61
C THR A 205 6.37 -26.24 16.31
N TRP A 206 6.99 -25.14 16.73
CA TRP A 206 8.37 -24.78 16.38
C TRP A 206 8.58 -24.67 14.85
N ASP A 207 7.50 -24.43 14.10
CA ASP A 207 7.54 -24.20 12.66
C ASP A 207 8.37 -22.93 12.35
N PRO A 208 9.49 -23.04 11.60
CA PRO A 208 10.32 -21.89 11.24
C PRO A 208 9.60 -20.83 10.41
N LEU A 209 8.54 -21.20 9.70
CA LEU A 209 7.71 -20.27 8.92
C LEU A 209 6.64 -19.59 9.79
N GLY A 210 6.37 -20.13 10.98
CA GLY A 210 5.43 -19.61 11.97
C GLY A 210 3.95 -19.73 11.56
N GLY A 211 3.66 -20.40 10.44
CA GLY A 211 2.29 -20.57 9.93
C GLY A 211 1.50 -21.53 10.80
N GLU A 212 2.10 -22.64 11.22
CA GLU A 212 1.44 -23.65 12.06
C GLU A 212 1.58 -23.38 13.56
N ARG A 213 2.09 -22.21 13.94
CA ARG A 213 2.29 -21.82 15.33
C ARG A 213 1.00 -21.19 15.86
N ALA A 214 0.48 -21.69 16.98
CA ALA A 214 -0.70 -21.09 17.62
C ALA A 214 -0.51 -19.57 17.84
N PRO A 215 -1.58 -18.77 17.80
CA PRO A 215 -1.49 -17.34 18.08
C PRO A 215 -1.28 -17.11 19.58
N SER A 216 -0.77 -15.93 19.92
CA SER A 216 -0.91 -15.41 21.28
C SER A 216 -2.32 -14.86 21.49
N GLY A 217 -2.66 -14.61 22.76
CA GLY A 217 -3.99 -14.12 23.15
C GLY A 217 -4.37 -12.77 22.52
N PRO A 218 -5.54 -12.24 22.90
CA PRO A 218 -6.14 -11.08 22.24
C PRO A 218 -5.29 -9.81 22.29
N LYS A 219 -4.43 -9.67 23.31
CA LYS A 219 -3.59 -8.49 23.54
C LYS A 219 -2.20 -8.56 22.92
N TYR A 220 -1.63 -9.76 22.78
CA TYR A 220 -0.20 -9.95 22.50
C TYR A 220 0.06 -10.62 21.16
N ASN A 221 1.16 -10.25 20.54
CA ASN A 221 1.76 -10.95 19.40
C ASN A 221 2.54 -12.18 19.89
N ARG A 222 2.89 -13.09 18.96
CA ARG A 222 3.66 -14.32 19.24
C ARG A 222 5.07 -14.07 19.81
N ASP A 223 5.59 -12.84 19.71
CA ASP A 223 6.86 -12.39 20.29
C ASP A 223 6.69 -11.75 21.69
N GLY A 224 5.47 -11.70 22.21
CA GLY A 224 5.12 -11.09 23.49
C GLY A 224 4.96 -9.57 23.46
N SER A 225 5.15 -8.92 22.31
CA SER A 225 4.84 -7.49 22.12
C SER A 225 3.33 -7.26 22.11
N VAL A 226 2.88 -6.05 22.44
CA VAL A 226 1.45 -5.70 22.42
C VAL A 226 1.00 -5.46 20.98
N ARG A 227 -0.11 -6.09 20.57
CA ARG A 227 -0.71 -5.93 19.24
C ARG A 227 -0.99 -4.46 18.95
N LEU A 228 -0.80 -4.05 17.69
CA LEU A 228 -1.09 -2.68 17.26
C LEU A 228 -2.56 -2.33 17.51
N SER A 229 -3.48 -3.23 17.17
CA SER A 229 -4.93 -3.10 17.41
C SER A 229 -5.31 -2.95 18.89
N TRP A 230 -4.47 -3.45 19.82
CA TRP A 230 -4.68 -3.28 21.25
C TRP A 230 -4.09 -1.98 21.79
N ARG A 231 -2.85 -1.64 21.42
CA ARG A 231 -2.13 -0.47 21.95
C ARG A 231 -2.54 0.85 21.29
N SER A 232 -2.92 0.82 20.01
CA SER A 232 -3.34 1.98 19.23
C SER A 232 -4.33 1.53 18.16
N PRO A 233 -5.61 1.36 18.55
CA PRO A 233 -6.68 0.94 17.64
C PRO A 233 -6.81 1.88 16.42
N LEU A 234 -6.61 3.18 16.63
CA LEU A 234 -6.66 4.18 15.56
C LEU A 234 -5.52 3.97 14.54
N ALA A 235 -4.28 3.79 14.99
CA ALA A 235 -3.16 3.49 14.09
C ALA A 235 -3.41 2.21 13.28
N TRP A 236 -3.92 1.16 13.92
CA TRP A 236 -4.18 -0.12 13.27
C TRP A 236 -5.14 0.00 12.09
N ALA A 237 -6.18 0.81 12.20
CA ALA A 237 -7.11 1.09 11.11
C ALA A 237 -6.74 2.33 10.28
N GLY A 238 -5.59 2.97 10.50
CA GLY A 238 -5.15 4.18 9.79
C GLY A 238 -5.95 5.46 10.10
N LEU A 239 -6.63 5.54 11.25
CA LEU A 239 -7.48 6.66 11.66
C LEU A 239 -6.76 7.78 12.44
N ASP A 240 -5.49 7.61 12.85
CA ASP A 240 -4.74 8.67 13.58
C ASP A 240 -4.70 10.02 12.84
N LYS A 241 -4.76 9.96 11.52
CA LYS A 241 -4.76 11.14 10.63
C LYS A 241 -6.15 11.67 10.28
N VAL A 242 -7.21 11.03 10.76
CA VAL A 242 -8.59 11.32 10.39
C VAL A 242 -9.32 11.94 11.57
N HIS A 243 -9.53 13.26 11.51
CA HIS A 243 -10.30 13.96 12.53
C HIS A 243 -11.75 13.42 12.62
N PRO A 244 -12.30 13.28 13.83
CA PRO A 244 -13.73 13.09 14.02
C PRO A 244 -14.54 14.14 13.25
N PRO A 245 -15.71 13.79 12.67
CA PRO A 245 -16.51 14.71 11.85
C PRO A 245 -16.86 16.02 12.53
N HIS A 246 -17.18 15.99 13.83
CA HIS A 246 -17.50 17.18 14.62
C HIS A 246 -16.28 18.07 14.92
N GLN A 247 -15.06 17.53 14.84
CA GLN A 247 -13.81 18.27 15.07
C GLN A 247 -13.17 18.76 13.77
N ALA A 248 -13.44 18.10 12.66
CA ALA A 248 -12.83 18.39 11.36
C ALA A 248 -13.05 19.83 10.88
N PRO A 249 -14.26 20.44 10.99
CA PRO A 249 -14.46 21.85 10.63
C PRO A 249 -13.58 22.80 11.44
N THR A 250 -13.50 22.62 12.75
CA THR A 250 -12.69 23.45 13.65
C THR A 250 -11.20 23.33 13.33
N ALA A 251 -10.70 22.11 13.15
CA ALA A 251 -9.31 21.87 12.75
C ALA A 251 -8.99 22.51 11.39
N MET A 252 -9.92 22.42 10.43
CA MET A 252 -9.77 23.02 9.09
C MET A 252 -9.81 24.56 9.15
N THR A 253 -10.65 25.15 10.00
CA THR A 253 -10.66 26.61 10.24
C THR A 253 -9.32 27.09 10.80
N GLN A 254 -8.73 26.36 11.75
CA GLN A 254 -7.40 26.68 12.28
C GLN A 254 -6.29 26.57 11.23
N LEU A 255 -6.32 25.50 10.42
CA LEU A 255 -5.38 25.34 9.30
C LEU A 255 -5.49 26.51 8.31
N LEU A 256 -6.70 26.89 7.93
CA LEU A 256 -6.94 28.00 7.01
C LEU A 256 -6.40 29.32 7.55
N ALA A 257 -6.65 29.61 8.83
CA ALA A 257 -6.11 30.81 9.49
C ALA A 257 -4.58 30.84 9.49
N ASN A 258 -3.93 29.70 9.75
CA ASN A 258 -2.47 29.58 9.71
C ASN A 258 -1.91 29.81 8.30
N LEU A 259 -2.54 29.22 7.28
CA LEU A 259 -2.13 29.39 5.89
C LEU A 259 -2.30 30.83 5.40
N GLN A 260 -3.38 31.51 5.80
CA GLN A 260 -3.62 32.93 5.49
C GLN A 260 -2.59 33.84 6.17
N ALA A 261 -2.22 33.53 7.42
CA ALA A 261 -1.14 34.23 8.11
C ALA A 261 0.22 34.01 7.43
N GLU A 262 0.52 32.78 7.01
CA GLU A 262 1.73 32.44 6.24
C GLU A 262 1.76 33.18 4.90
N GLN A 263 0.64 33.21 4.17
CA GLN A 263 0.52 33.91 2.89
C GLN A 263 0.87 35.40 3.05
N THR A 264 0.29 36.06 4.05
CA THR A 264 0.55 37.49 4.34
C THR A 264 2.03 37.71 4.68
N ALA A 265 2.62 36.86 5.54
CA ALA A 265 4.02 36.97 5.92
C ALA A 265 4.99 36.73 4.75
N LEU A 266 4.65 35.81 3.84
CA LEU A 266 5.44 35.54 2.63
C LEU A 266 5.40 36.72 1.68
N THR A 267 4.24 37.35 1.45
CA THR A 267 4.13 38.55 0.63
C THR A 267 5.04 39.67 1.15
N ASP A 268 5.00 39.96 2.45
CA ASP A 268 5.86 40.98 3.07
C ASP A 268 7.35 40.62 3.02
N THR A 269 7.68 39.34 3.05
CA THR A 269 9.07 38.87 2.98
C THR A 269 9.61 38.92 1.55
N ILE A 270 8.79 38.58 0.56
CA ILE A 270 9.13 38.66 -0.87
C ILE A 270 9.45 40.10 -1.27
N GLU A 271 8.63 41.07 -0.85
CA GLU A 271 8.90 42.48 -1.16
C GLU A 271 10.23 42.97 -0.56
N ARG A 272 10.54 42.59 0.69
CA ARG A 272 11.85 42.89 1.31
C ARG A 272 13.01 42.18 0.61
N GLN A 273 12.81 40.94 0.18
CA GLN A 273 13.84 40.17 -0.51
C GLN A 273 14.09 40.73 -1.93
N ARG A 274 13.05 41.18 -2.64
CA ARG A 274 13.17 41.90 -3.92
C ARG A 274 14.03 43.14 -3.79
N GLU A 275 13.85 43.92 -2.73
CA GLU A 275 14.67 45.11 -2.48
C GLU A 275 16.14 44.75 -2.19
N THR A 276 16.37 43.65 -1.47
CA THR A 276 17.72 43.13 -1.22
C THR A 276 18.41 42.71 -2.53
N VAL A 277 17.71 41.99 -3.40
CA VAL A 277 18.21 41.59 -4.73
C VAL A 277 18.56 42.82 -5.56
N ARG A 278 17.66 43.83 -5.62
CA ARG A 278 17.90 45.08 -6.36
C ARG A 278 19.10 45.85 -5.82
N THR A 279 19.25 45.92 -4.49
CA THR A 279 20.38 46.61 -3.84
C THR A 279 21.70 45.91 -4.18
N LEU A 280 21.75 44.58 -4.10
CA LEU A 280 22.94 43.81 -4.44
C LEU A 280 23.33 43.96 -5.92
N ASP A 281 22.35 44.00 -6.83
CA ASP A 281 22.59 44.23 -8.25
C ASP A 281 23.19 45.62 -8.51
N LEU A 282 22.64 46.67 -7.86
CA LEU A 282 23.20 48.02 -7.91
C LEU A 282 24.62 48.10 -7.33
N GLU A 283 24.91 47.39 -6.22
CA GLU A 283 26.27 47.29 -5.66
C GLU A 283 27.23 46.64 -6.67
N ILE A 284 26.82 45.56 -7.34
CA ILE A 284 27.64 44.88 -8.35
C ILE A 284 27.91 45.80 -9.54
N GLU A 285 26.89 46.49 -10.05
CA GLU A 285 27.05 47.45 -11.16
C GLU A 285 28.02 48.58 -10.78
N THR A 286 27.90 49.10 -9.56
CA THR A 286 28.82 50.11 -9.02
C THR A 286 30.24 49.57 -8.92
N LEU A 287 30.44 48.37 -8.38
CA LEU A 287 31.76 47.75 -8.23
C LEU A 287 32.43 47.46 -9.58
N ARG A 288 31.66 47.06 -10.61
CA ARG A 288 32.16 46.84 -11.99
C ARG A 288 32.78 48.10 -12.60
N SER A 289 32.31 49.29 -12.20
CA SER A 289 32.85 50.56 -12.70
C SER A 289 34.25 50.88 -12.14
N THR A 290 34.70 50.18 -11.09
CA THR A 290 36.00 50.38 -10.43
C THR A 290 37.02 49.31 -10.81
N GLN A 291 38.18 49.71 -11.37
CA GLN A 291 39.19 48.81 -11.97
C GLN A 291 39.93 47.84 -11.01
N PHE A 292 39.70 47.84 -9.69
CA PHE A 292 40.59 47.17 -8.71
C PHE A 292 39.92 46.25 -7.65
N LEU A 293 38.65 45.86 -7.81
CA LEU A 293 37.89 45.15 -6.74
C LEU A 293 37.34 43.76 -7.15
N SER A 294 38.16 42.92 -7.78
CA SER A 294 37.71 41.62 -8.32
C SER A 294 37.23 40.62 -7.26
N THR A 295 37.86 40.55 -6.08
CA THR A 295 37.46 39.62 -5.01
C THR A 295 36.13 40.00 -4.36
N LEU A 296 35.93 41.31 -4.09
CA LEU A 296 34.68 41.83 -3.55
C LEU A 296 33.51 41.66 -4.54
N LEU A 297 33.76 41.88 -5.83
CA LEU A 297 32.79 41.67 -6.90
C LEU A 297 32.35 40.20 -7.01
N THR A 298 33.29 39.25 -6.90
CA THR A 298 32.95 37.81 -6.88
C THR A 298 32.11 37.45 -5.67
N ALA A 299 32.45 37.98 -4.48
CA ALA A 299 31.66 37.75 -3.27
C ALA A 299 30.23 38.30 -3.41
N ARG A 300 30.07 39.53 -3.89
CA ARG A 300 28.74 40.14 -4.11
C ARG A 300 27.92 39.45 -5.19
N SER A 301 28.55 39.00 -6.28
CA SER A 301 27.86 38.20 -7.30
C SER A 301 27.28 36.92 -6.71
N ARG A 302 28.03 36.24 -5.83
CA ARG A 302 27.52 35.04 -5.12
C ARG A 302 26.39 35.39 -4.15
N ASP A 303 26.51 36.47 -3.39
CA ASP A 303 25.45 36.94 -2.48
C ASP A 303 24.15 37.24 -3.26
N LEU A 304 24.26 37.84 -4.47
CA LEU A 304 23.13 38.09 -5.37
C LEU A 304 22.51 36.78 -5.85
N GLU A 305 23.30 35.82 -6.33
CA GLU A 305 22.80 34.51 -6.77
C GLU A 305 22.02 33.80 -5.65
N GLU A 306 22.55 33.82 -4.42
CA GLU A 306 21.87 33.25 -3.24
C GLU A 306 20.58 34.01 -2.91
N ALA A 307 20.61 35.34 -2.97
CA ALA A 307 19.44 36.19 -2.72
C ALA A 307 18.32 35.97 -3.77
N VAL A 308 18.67 35.78 -5.04
CA VAL A 308 17.74 35.46 -6.14
C VAL A 308 17.15 34.06 -5.95
N ALA A 309 17.99 33.05 -5.64
CA ALA A 309 17.51 31.69 -5.38
C ALA A 309 16.52 31.66 -4.20
N LYS A 310 16.82 32.41 -3.13
CA LYS A 310 15.93 32.55 -1.98
C LYS A 310 14.62 33.24 -2.35
N LEU A 311 14.66 34.30 -3.16
CA LEU A 311 13.45 34.98 -3.65
C LEU A 311 12.56 34.01 -4.44
N HIS A 312 13.13 33.26 -5.40
CA HIS A 312 12.37 32.29 -6.19
C HIS A 312 11.75 31.19 -5.32
N ALA A 313 12.49 30.66 -4.34
CA ALA A 313 11.95 29.66 -3.42
C ALA A 313 10.78 30.21 -2.57
N GLN A 314 10.83 31.49 -2.18
CA GLN A 314 9.74 32.15 -1.46
C GLN A 314 8.52 32.39 -2.36
N GLU A 315 8.72 32.82 -3.60
CA GLU A 315 7.64 32.98 -4.59
C GLU A 315 6.96 31.65 -4.93
N GLU A 316 7.74 30.57 -5.07
CA GLU A 316 7.22 29.21 -5.24
C GLU A 316 6.39 28.79 -4.03
N ARG A 317 6.89 29.01 -2.80
CA ARG A 317 6.15 28.71 -1.58
C ARG A 317 4.85 29.53 -1.48
N LEU A 318 4.87 30.81 -1.83
CA LEU A 318 3.67 31.65 -1.83
C LEU A 318 2.61 31.11 -2.80
N THR A 319 3.02 30.64 -3.98
CA THR A 319 2.14 30.02 -4.97
C THR A 319 1.47 28.77 -4.38
N HIS A 320 2.26 27.85 -3.81
CA HIS A 320 1.73 26.64 -3.17
C HIS A 320 0.78 26.95 -2.00
N VAL A 321 1.12 27.93 -1.15
CA VAL A 321 0.25 28.33 -0.02
C VAL A 321 -1.06 28.91 -0.55
N THR A 322 -1.03 29.75 -1.58
CA THR A 322 -2.23 30.36 -2.16
C THR A 322 -3.18 29.30 -2.72
N GLU A 323 -2.68 28.35 -3.49
CA GLU A 323 -3.48 27.21 -3.99
C GLU A 323 -4.04 26.38 -2.84
N THR A 324 -3.24 26.16 -1.78
CA THR A 324 -3.67 25.40 -0.60
C THR A 324 -4.76 26.12 0.19
N VAL A 325 -4.72 27.45 0.30
CA VAL A 325 -5.76 28.28 0.95
C VAL A 325 -7.09 28.11 0.22
N GLU A 326 -7.10 28.25 -1.11
CA GLU A 326 -8.31 28.10 -1.92
C GLU A 326 -8.92 26.69 -1.77
N ALA A 327 -8.09 25.66 -1.88
CA ALA A 327 -8.52 24.27 -1.71
C ALA A 327 -9.03 24.00 -0.27
N SER A 328 -8.37 24.55 0.74
CA SER A 328 -8.76 24.39 2.15
C SER A 328 -10.08 25.11 2.47
N ALA A 329 -10.31 26.28 1.88
CA ALA A 329 -11.58 27.00 2.02
C ALA A 329 -12.75 26.23 1.38
N ALA A 330 -12.55 25.67 0.18
CA ALA A 330 -13.54 24.82 -0.46
C ALA A 330 -13.83 23.55 0.37
N GLN A 331 -12.79 22.92 0.91
CA GLN A 331 -12.93 21.74 1.78
C GLN A 331 -13.67 22.07 3.09
N LEU A 332 -13.38 23.21 3.71
CA LEU A 332 -14.09 23.67 4.91
C LEU A 332 -15.60 23.84 4.64
N ALA A 333 -15.96 24.48 3.52
CA ALA A 333 -17.36 24.66 3.14
C ALA A 333 -18.10 23.33 2.94
N ARG A 334 -17.44 22.33 2.34
CA ARG A 334 -18.00 20.97 2.19
C ARG A 334 -18.21 20.28 3.53
N LEU A 335 -17.21 20.34 4.42
CA LEU A 335 -17.31 19.76 5.76
C LEU A 335 -18.44 20.38 6.58
N GLN A 336 -18.61 21.70 6.50
CA GLN A 336 -19.71 22.43 7.16
C GLN A 336 -21.09 22.05 6.59
N ALA A 337 -21.16 21.67 5.31
CA ALA A 337 -22.37 21.16 4.68
C ALA A 337 -22.63 19.66 4.98
N GLY A 338 -21.77 18.99 5.74
CA GLY A 338 -21.87 17.56 6.03
C GLY A 338 -21.41 16.64 4.89
N ASP A 339 -20.75 17.19 3.87
CA ASP A 339 -20.16 16.42 2.77
C ASP A 339 -18.71 16.02 3.11
N PHE A 340 -18.53 14.76 3.47
CA PHE A 340 -17.23 14.16 3.79
C PHE A 340 -16.54 13.53 2.58
N GLY A 341 -17.04 13.77 1.37
CA GLY A 341 -16.55 13.18 0.14
C GLY A 341 -16.88 11.69 -0.04
N PRO A 342 -16.27 11.03 -1.04
CA PRO A 342 -16.52 9.62 -1.32
C PRO A 342 -16.08 8.71 -0.16
N ALA A 343 -16.93 7.74 0.22
CA ALA A 343 -16.68 6.81 1.33
C ALA A 343 -15.40 5.97 1.19
N ARG A 344 -14.94 5.77 -0.05
CA ARG A 344 -13.78 4.94 -0.40
C ARG A 344 -12.53 5.73 -0.80
N ALA A 345 -12.52 7.05 -0.61
CA ALA A 345 -11.41 7.90 -1.07
C ALA A 345 -10.05 7.54 -0.44
N HIS A 346 -10.05 6.89 0.73
CA HIS A 346 -8.83 6.45 1.42
C HIS A 346 -8.29 5.09 0.93
N ILE A 347 -9.09 4.31 0.20
CA ILE A 347 -8.72 2.97 -0.25
C ILE A 347 -7.76 3.08 -1.43
N ARG A 348 -6.56 2.53 -1.27
CA ARG A 348 -5.53 2.43 -2.31
C ARG A 348 -5.54 1.05 -2.98
N HIS A 349 -5.72 0.01 -2.17
CA HIS A 349 -5.79 -1.37 -2.66
C HIS A 349 -7.13 -1.98 -2.26
N ALA A 350 -8.05 -2.05 -3.22
CA ALA A 350 -9.34 -2.67 -3.00
C ALA A 350 -9.17 -4.20 -2.93
N HIS A 351 -9.34 -4.76 -1.73
CA HIS A 351 -9.44 -6.22 -1.53
C HIS A 351 -10.89 -6.65 -1.79
N GLY A 352 -11.19 -6.99 -3.04
CA GLY A 352 -12.49 -7.53 -3.44
C GLY A 352 -12.44 -9.04 -3.70
N PRO A 353 -13.59 -9.72 -3.65
CA PRO A 353 -13.67 -11.12 -4.04
C PRO A 353 -13.29 -11.26 -5.52
N GLN A 354 -12.70 -12.41 -5.87
CA GLN A 354 -12.35 -12.75 -7.22
C GLN A 354 -13.62 -12.78 -8.09
N PRO A 355 -13.59 -12.16 -9.28
CA PRO A 355 -14.70 -12.25 -10.19
C PRO A 355 -14.89 -13.71 -10.61
N PRO A 356 -16.13 -14.14 -10.90
CA PRO A 356 -16.40 -15.49 -11.35
C PRO A 356 -15.54 -15.82 -12.57
N ILE A 357 -14.87 -16.98 -12.54
CA ILE A 357 -14.01 -17.41 -13.62
C ILE A 357 -14.87 -17.54 -14.89
N PRO A 358 -14.56 -16.80 -15.97
CA PRO A 358 -15.30 -16.94 -17.21
C PRO A 358 -15.14 -18.37 -17.73
N ALA A 359 -16.22 -18.92 -18.30
CA ALA A 359 -16.22 -20.28 -18.83
C ALA A 359 -15.03 -20.50 -19.78
N ALA A 360 -14.08 -21.32 -19.32
CA ALA A 360 -12.88 -21.65 -20.09
C ALA A 360 -13.28 -22.41 -21.36
N SER A 361 -12.70 -22.02 -22.49
CA SER A 361 -12.87 -22.77 -23.75
C SER A 361 -12.48 -24.24 -23.54
N GLY A 362 -13.07 -25.17 -24.31
CA GLY A 362 -12.76 -26.61 -24.17
C GLY A 362 -11.25 -26.91 -24.28
N PHE A 363 -10.55 -26.16 -25.14
CA PHE A 363 -9.10 -26.25 -25.29
C PHE A 363 -8.34 -25.80 -24.03
N ALA A 364 -8.75 -24.71 -23.37
CA ALA A 364 -8.08 -24.22 -22.16
C ALA A 364 -8.19 -25.22 -21.00
N ARG A 365 -9.34 -25.89 -20.83
CA ARG A 365 -9.52 -26.95 -19.83
C ARG A 365 -8.61 -28.15 -20.11
N TRP A 366 -8.57 -28.60 -21.36
CA TRP A 366 -7.69 -29.70 -21.77
C TRP A 366 -6.21 -29.35 -21.58
N TRP A 367 -5.79 -28.16 -22.01
CA TRP A 367 -4.40 -27.69 -21.86
C TRP A 367 -3.98 -27.57 -20.40
N SER A 368 -4.84 -27.02 -19.53
CA SER A 368 -4.56 -26.92 -18.09
C SER A 368 -4.39 -28.30 -17.43
N ALA A 369 -5.12 -29.32 -17.88
CA ALA A 369 -5.00 -30.68 -17.34
C ALA A 369 -3.74 -31.42 -17.80
N VAL A 370 -3.28 -31.17 -19.04
CA VAL A 370 -2.19 -31.93 -19.67
C VAL A 370 -0.82 -31.24 -19.52
N SER A 371 -0.79 -29.92 -19.47
CA SER A 371 0.44 -29.11 -19.49
C SER A 371 1.42 -29.47 -18.37
N GLY A 372 0.94 -29.68 -17.15
CA GLY A 372 1.79 -30.07 -16.01
C GLY A 372 2.52 -31.41 -16.21
N GLY A 373 1.85 -32.41 -16.79
CA GLY A 373 2.50 -33.67 -17.12
C GLY A 373 3.48 -33.55 -18.29
N LEU A 374 3.10 -32.76 -19.30
CA LEU A 374 3.91 -32.58 -20.51
C LEU A 374 5.21 -31.81 -20.22
N ILE A 375 5.17 -30.79 -19.35
CA ILE A 375 6.38 -30.05 -18.96
C ILE A 375 7.35 -30.93 -18.18
N LEU A 376 6.85 -31.78 -17.27
CA LEU A 376 7.68 -32.70 -16.49
C LEU A 376 8.36 -33.73 -17.41
N LEU A 377 7.62 -34.32 -18.35
CA LEU A 377 8.18 -35.24 -19.35
C LEU A 377 9.27 -34.58 -20.19
N LEU A 378 9.07 -33.31 -20.56
CA LEU A 378 10.02 -32.57 -21.39
C LEU A 378 11.29 -32.20 -20.58
N ILE A 379 11.16 -31.86 -19.30
CA ILE A 379 12.30 -31.69 -18.39
C ILE A 379 13.08 -33.00 -18.26
N VAL A 380 12.39 -34.14 -18.05
CA VAL A 380 13.02 -35.46 -17.98
C VAL A 380 13.77 -35.78 -19.28
N ALA A 381 13.17 -35.50 -20.44
CA ALA A 381 13.82 -35.69 -21.73
C ALA A 381 15.09 -34.82 -21.86
N LEU A 382 15.03 -33.55 -21.46
CA LEU A 382 16.20 -32.66 -21.49
C LEU A 382 17.33 -33.15 -20.58
N LEU A 383 17.01 -33.68 -19.40
CA LEU A 383 17.98 -34.25 -18.46
C LEU A 383 18.58 -35.57 -18.96
N TYR A 384 17.81 -36.37 -19.69
CA TYR A 384 18.25 -37.65 -20.25
C TYR A 384 19.14 -37.47 -21.47
N PHE A 385 18.69 -36.68 -22.46
CA PHE A 385 19.41 -36.50 -23.72
C PHE A 385 20.58 -35.53 -23.63
N ARG A 386 20.62 -34.68 -22.58
CA ARG A 386 21.70 -33.73 -22.29
C ARG A 386 22.23 -32.98 -23.52
N PRO A 387 21.38 -32.25 -24.26
CA PRO A 387 21.84 -31.48 -25.41
C PRO A 387 22.88 -30.44 -24.97
N THR A 388 23.84 -30.12 -25.86
CA THR A 388 24.98 -29.22 -25.59
C THR A 388 24.56 -27.87 -25.00
N SER A 389 23.35 -27.40 -25.32
CA SER A 389 22.76 -26.15 -24.81
C SER A 389 21.42 -26.39 -24.10
N TRP A 390 21.38 -27.30 -23.12
CA TRP A 390 20.13 -27.67 -22.44
C TRP A 390 19.36 -26.49 -21.82
N LEU A 391 20.04 -25.45 -21.32
CA LEU A 391 19.41 -24.21 -20.83
C LEU A 391 18.66 -23.44 -21.93
N PHE A 392 19.20 -23.41 -23.14
CA PHE A 392 18.55 -22.77 -24.29
C PHE A 392 17.29 -23.53 -24.69
N TRP A 393 17.33 -24.86 -24.68
CA TRP A 393 16.15 -25.69 -24.94
C TRP A 393 15.09 -25.54 -23.85
N LEU A 394 15.49 -25.42 -22.59
CA LEU A 394 14.58 -25.14 -21.47
C LEU A 394 13.88 -23.79 -21.66
N LEU A 395 14.61 -22.76 -22.10
CA LEU A 395 14.05 -21.45 -22.42
C LEU A 395 13.03 -21.53 -23.57
N ILE A 396 13.34 -22.25 -24.65
CA ILE A 396 12.40 -22.45 -25.77
C ILE A 396 11.11 -23.10 -25.28
N VAL A 397 11.22 -24.12 -24.43
CA VAL A 397 10.07 -24.84 -23.87
C VAL A 397 9.23 -23.90 -23.00
N ALA A 398 9.87 -23.12 -22.12
CA ALA A 398 9.17 -22.14 -21.30
C ALA A 398 8.42 -21.10 -22.15
N VAL A 399 9.03 -20.60 -23.23
CA VAL A 399 8.39 -19.65 -24.16
C VAL A 399 7.22 -20.29 -24.90
N LEU A 400 7.37 -21.52 -25.40
CA LEU A 400 6.30 -22.25 -26.09
C LEU A 400 5.12 -22.53 -25.15
N PHE A 401 5.38 -22.97 -23.92
CA PHE A 401 4.34 -23.19 -22.92
C PHE A 401 3.62 -21.89 -22.55
N GLY A 402 4.37 -20.79 -22.35
CA GLY A 402 3.79 -19.48 -22.10
C GLY A 402 2.92 -18.99 -23.27
N ALA A 403 3.35 -19.24 -24.51
CA ALA A 403 2.58 -18.89 -25.70
C ALA A 403 1.28 -19.71 -25.81
N LEU A 404 1.35 -21.02 -25.54
CA LEU A 404 0.19 -21.92 -25.57
C LEU A 404 -0.80 -21.61 -24.43
N ASP A 405 -0.31 -21.31 -23.22
CA ASP A 405 -1.15 -20.85 -22.11
C ASP A 405 -1.81 -19.50 -22.45
N ALA A 406 -1.05 -18.53 -22.96
CA ALA A 406 -1.59 -17.24 -23.39
C ALA A 406 -2.61 -17.38 -24.53
N PHE A 407 -2.38 -18.29 -25.49
CA PHE A 407 -3.33 -18.62 -26.54
C PHE A 407 -4.62 -19.21 -25.96
N SER A 408 -4.50 -20.16 -25.04
CA SER A 408 -5.65 -20.79 -24.37
C SER A 408 -6.53 -19.77 -23.63
N ARG A 409 -5.90 -18.72 -23.09
CA ARG A 409 -6.55 -17.62 -22.36
C ARG A 409 -6.97 -16.45 -23.25
N ARG A 410 -6.83 -16.55 -24.59
CA ARG A 410 -7.08 -15.47 -25.57
C ARG A 410 -6.26 -14.19 -25.31
N ARG A 411 -5.07 -14.33 -24.73
CA ARG A 411 -4.13 -13.24 -24.40
C ARG A 411 -2.83 -13.31 -25.21
N LEU A 412 -2.82 -14.02 -26.34
CA LEU A 412 -1.61 -14.21 -27.16
C LEU A 412 -0.97 -12.88 -27.58
N GLY A 413 -1.77 -11.87 -27.93
CA GLY A 413 -1.26 -10.54 -28.28
C GLY A 413 -0.44 -9.89 -27.16
N TYR A 414 -0.96 -9.92 -25.92
CA TYR A 414 -0.24 -9.40 -24.75
C TYR A 414 1.05 -10.17 -24.46
N PHE A 415 1.02 -11.51 -24.60
CA PHE A 415 2.21 -12.33 -24.42
C PHE A 415 3.29 -12.01 -25.45
N LEU A 416 2.93 -11.90 -26.74
CA LEU A 416 3.88 -11.59 -27.81
C LEU A 416 4.50 -10.20 -27.62
N ILE A 417 3.72 -9.20 -27.19
CA ILE A 417 4.24 -7.86 -26.88
C ILE A 417 5.26 -7.94 -25.74
N ARG A 418 4.94 -8.64 -24.63
CA ARG A 418 5.87 -8.78 -23.50
C ARG A 418 7.14 -9.53 -23.88
N LEU A 419 7.01 -10.60 -24.67
CA LEU A 419 8.16 -11.35 -25.18
C LEU A 419 9.05 -10.48 -26.07
N ALA A 420 8.45 -9.69 -26.97
CA ALA A 420 9.17 -8.76 -27.84
C ALA A 420 9.90 -7.69 -27.03
N VAL A 421 9.27 -7.11 -26.00
CA VAL A 421 9.90 -6.15 -25.09
C VAL A 421 11.06 -6.79 -24.33
N LEU A 422 10.88 -7.99 -23.78
CA LEU A 422 11.94 -8.70 -23.06
C LEU A 422 13.13 -9.02 -23.97
N LEU A 423 12.87 -9.49 -25.18
CA LEU A 423 13.90 -9.73 -26.18
C LEU A 423 14.61 -8.43 -26.57
N ALA A 424 13.87 -7.32 -26.75
CA ALA A 424 14.46 -6.01 -27.05
C ALA A 424 15.37 -5.51 -25.91
N ILE A 425 14.95 -5.68 -24.65
CA ILE A 425 15.79 -5.34 -23.47
C ILE A 425 17.04 -6.21 -23.45
N TYR A 426 16.89 -7.52 -23.66
CA TYR A 426 18.02 -8.45 -23.70
C TYR A 426 19.01 -8.10 -24.83
N THR A 427 18.51 -7.79 -26.03
CA THR A 427 19.33 -7.33 -27.15
C THR A 427 20.00 -6.00 -26.82
N ALA A 428 19.30 -5.04 -26.22
CA ALA A 428 19.89 -3.77 -25.78
C ALA A 428 21.00 -3.99 -24.75
N ALA A 429 20.81 -4.90 -23.79
CA ALA A 429 21.84 -5.24 -22.80
C ALA A 429 23.08 -5.86 -23.45
N ILE A 430 22.90 -6.77 -24.41
CA ILE A 430 24.01 -7.32 -25.20
C ILE A 430 24.73 -6.20 -25.96
N LEU A 431 24.00 -5.31 -26.63
CA LEU A 431 24.59 -4.19 -27.36
C LEU A 431 25.37 -3.26 -26.44
N ILE A 432 24.82 -2.92 -25.27
CA ILE A 432 25.52 -2.09 -24.28
C ILE A 432 26.79 -2.81 -23.81
N TYR A 433 26.70 -4.09 -23.42
CA TYR A 433 27.85 -4.85 -22.95
C TYR A 433 28.95 -4.98 -24.02
N GLN A 434 28.56 -5.24 -25.27
CA GLN A 434 29.50 -5.43 -26.37
C GLN A 434 30.11 -4.11 -26.88
N PHE A 435 29.35 -3.01 -26.84
CA PHE A 435 29.72 -1.73 -27.45
C PHE A 435 29.85 -0.57 -26.45
N TRP A 436 30.03 -0.84 -25.15
CA TRP A 436 30.14 0.21 -24.13
C TRP A 436 31.23 1.26 -24.41
N PRO A 437 32.42 0.93 -24.95
CA PRO A 437 33.42 1.96 -25.28
C PRO A 437 32.93 2.88 -26.41
N GLN A 438 32.29 2.32 -27.44
CA GLN A 438 31.75 3.08 -28.56
C GLN A 438 30.59 3.98 -28.14
N LEU A 439 29.77 3.53 -27.18
CA LEU A 439 28.69 4.35 -26.61
C LEU A 439 29.25 5.56 -25.84
N ILE A 440 30.34 5.41 -25.10
CA ILE A 440 31.04 6.53 -24.45
C ILE A 440 31.59 7.51 -25.48
N VAL A 441 32.26 6.99 -26.51
CA VAL A 441 32.80 7.82 -27.60
C VAL A 441 31.69 8.59 -28.32
N LEU A 442 30.56 7.95 -28.62
CA LEU A 442 29.40 8.59 -29.22
C LEU A 442 28.84 9.70 -28.31
N GLY A 443 28.76 9.45 -27.01
CA GLY A 443 28.33 10.44 -26.02
C GLY A 443 29.26 11.66 -25.95
N LEU A 444 30.58 11.43 -25.97
CA LEU A 444 31.58 12.51 -26.01
C LEU A 444 31.49 13.31 -27.31
N ILE A 445 31.31 12.65 -28.46
CA ILE A 445 31.10 13.34 -29.75
C ILE A 445 29.85 14.22 -29.68
N LEU A 446 28.74 13.71 -29.13
CA LEU A 446 27.50 14.47 -28.98
C LEU A 446 27.69 15.68 -28.06
N LEU A 447 28.41 15.50 -26.94
CA LEU A 447 28.75 16.58 -26.01
C LEU A 447 29.57 17.68 -26.72
N VAL A 448 30.61 17.28 -27.46
CA VAL A 448 31.45 18.21 -28.24
C VAL A 448 30.62 18.93 -29.30
N MET A 449 29.73 18.23 -30.01
CA MET A 449 28.82 18.85 -30.97
C MET A 449 27.89 19.87 -30.29
N THR A 450 27.36 19.57 -29.10
CA THR A 450 26.54 20.53 -28.34
C THR A 450 27.35 21.74 -27.89
N MET A 451 28.57 21.57 -27.39
CA MET A 451 29.45 22.69 -27.02
C MET A 451 29.81 23.55 -28.23
N ILE A 452 30.15 22.93 -29.38
CA ILE A 452 30.43 23.68 -30.61
C ILE A 452 29.18 24.44 -31.06
N ARG A 453 28.00 23.82 -31.02
CA ARG A 453 26.74 24.49 -31.38
C ARG A 453 26.47 25.70 -30.50
N ASP A 454 26.65 25.55 -29.19
CA ASP A 454 26.36 26.61 -28.22
C ASP A 454 27.40 27.73 -28.33
N ASN A 455 28.69 27.41 -28.53
CA ASN A 455 29.73 28.40 -28.84
C ASN A 455 29.47 29.13 -30.16
N VAL A 456 29.03 28.43 -31.21
CA VAL A 456 28.70 29.05 -32.50
C VAL A 456 27.48 29.97 -32.38
N ARG A 457 26.47 29.61 -31.57
CA ARG A 457 25.34 30.50 -31.27
C ARG A 457 25.79 31.76 -30.55
N GLU A 458 26.65 31.62 -29.54
CA GLU A 458 27.21 32.75 -28.79
C GLU A 458 28.01 33.70 -29.69
N VAL A 459 28.80 33.18 -30.64
CA VAL A 459 29.58 33.98 -31.59
C VAL A 459 28.72 34.58 -32.72
N SER A 460 27.62 33.93 -33.11
CA SER A 460 26.77 34.38 -34.23
C SER A 460 25.67 35.38 -33.86
N GLY A 461 25.60 35.82 -32.59
CA GLY A 461 24.76 36.94 -32.17
C GLY A 461 23.27 36.77 -32.46
N ARG A 462 22.75 35.53 -32.35
CA ARG A 462 21.32 35.23 -32.38
C ARG A 462 20.89 34.44 -31.15
#